data_AF-A0A2K3NIX8-F1
#
_entry.id   AF-A0A2K3NIX8-F1
#
_cell.length_a   1.000
_cell.length_b   1.000
_cell.length_c   1.000
_cell.angle_alpha   90.00
_cell.angle_beta   90.00
_cell.angle_gamma   90.00
#
_symmetry.space_group_name_H-M   'P 1'
#
loop_
_entity.id
_entity.type
_entity.pdbx_description
1 polymer ?
#
loop_
_entity_poly.entity_id
_entity_poly.type
_entity_poly.pdbx_seq_one_letter_code
_entity_poly.pdbx_strand_id
1 'polypeptide(L)'
;MKAGWDKNKGLDRKLVAWKNWEDPSSSEFSSDMVLTPNPESFIWKGSTKLYRTGPWTGRRSSGVVGLTDNPLYDYDFVNNKDEVYYMFTLKNSSVVSIIVLNQTNSVRQRLIWISESKTWNVYQTLPQDSCDKYNACGGNGLCVLNQSPMCQCLDGFKPKSPQKWNAMDWRQGCVRNGNWSCGIKNRDGFKRIVGMKLPDTTYSWIDEKMTLENCKDKCLKNCSCSAYSSLDSTGTGSGCSIWFGDLVDLRVSQSGQDLYVRIDSSDIGKYFDNFFY
;
A
#
# COMPACT_ATOMS: atom_id res chain seq x y z
N MET A 1 -8.96 3.80 20.71
CA MET A 1 -9.09 5.16 20.16
C MET A 1 -9.30 5.07 18.65
N LYS A 2 -10.05 6.01 18.05
CA LYS A 2 -10.18 6.14 16.58
C LYS A 2 -9.02 6.98 16.05
N ALA A 3 -8.28 6.47 15.07
CA ALA A 3 -7.25 7.21 14.33
C ALA A 3 -7.73 7.46 12.90
N GLY A 4 -8.01 8.73 12.57
CA GLY A 4 -8.61 9.16 11.32
C GLY A 4 -9.71 10.21 11.50
N TRP A 5 -10.52 10.37 10.46
CA TRP A 5 -11.45 11.46 10.27
C TRP A 5 -12.84 11.22 10.87
N ASP A 6 -13.36 12.24 11.52
CA ASP A 6 -14.79 12.51 11.64
C ASP A 6 -15.15 13.59 10.62
N LYS A 7 -15.82 13.18 9.54
CA LYS A 7 -16.12 14.04 8.39
C LYS A 7 -17.16 15.09 8.76
N ASN A 8 -18.10 14.75 9.64
CA ASN A 8 -19.15 15.65 10.09
C ASN A 8 -18.59 16.82 10.91
N LYS A 9 -17.52 16.58 11.68
CA LYS A 9 -16.84 17.62 12.47
C LYS A 9 -15.62 18.23 11.79
N GLY A 10 -15.19 17.71 10.64
CA GLY A 10 -13.91 18.08 10.02
C GLY A 10 -12.69 17.78 10.91
N LEU A 11 -12.80 16.80 11.79
CA LEU A 11 -11.76 16.48 12.78
C LEU A 11 -10.89 15.31 12.32
N ASP A 12 -9.61 15.56 12.09
CA ASP A 12 -8.59 14.53 11.86
C ASP A 12 -7.90 14.13 13.17
N ARG A 13 -8.10 12.88 13.58
CA ARG A 13 -7.45 12.27 14.75
C ARG A 13 -6.16 11.59 14.32
N LYS A 14 -5.10 12.37 14.17
CA LYS A 14 -3.76 11.88 13.80
C LYS A 14 -2.82 11.74 14.98
N LEU A 15 -1.76 10.95 14.79
CA LEU A 15 -0.66 10.82 15.73
C LEU A 15 0.47 11.78 15.33
N VAL A 16 0.99 12.53 16.29
CA VAL A 16 2.18 13.38 16.12
C VAL A 16 3.20 12.97 17.16
N ALA A 17 4.42 12.69 16.74
CA ALA A 17 5.48 12.30 17.65
C ALA A 17 5.91 13.50 18.48
N TRP A 18 6.35 13.22 19.71
CA TRP A 18 7.09 14.18 20.51
C TRP A 18 8.40 14.53 19.82
N LYS A 19 8.89 15.74 20.08
CA LYS A 19 10.16 16.22 19.54
C LYS A 19 11.33 15.34 19.99
N ASN A 20 11.29 14.88 21.24
CA ASN A 20 12.18 13.85 21.78
C ASN A 20 11.59 13.28 23.09
N TRP A 21 12.36 12.49 23.84
CA TRP A 21 11.89 11.85 25.07
C TRP A 21 11.67 12.82 26.25
N GLU A 22 12.33 13.98 26.24
CA GLU A 22 12.24 15.02 27.29
C GLU A 22 11.24 16.12 26.93
N ASP A 23 10.99 16.34 25.63
CA ASP A 23 10.19 17.44 25.10
C ASP A 23 8.93 16.89 24.39
N PRO A 24 7.74 16.97 25.03
CA PRO A 24 6.49 16.47 24.47
C PRO A 24 5.87 17.39 23.41
N SER A 25 6.54 18.50 23.05
CA SER A 25 6.07 19.37 21.97
C SER A 25 6.01 18.62 20.63
N SER A 26 5.16 19.13 19.74
CA SER A 26 4.91 18.49 18.45
C SER A 26 6.14 18.52 17.55
N SER A 27 6.39 17.39 16.91
CA SER A 27 7.40 17.27 15.86
C SER A 27 6.83 17.30 14.45
N GLU A 28 7.73 17.17 13.47
CA GLU A 28 7.38 16.96 12.06
C GLU A 28 7.05 15.50 11.73
N PHE A 29 7.25 14.55 12.65
CA PHE A 29 7.00 13.13 12.40
C PHE A 29 5.59 12.76 12.83
N SER A 30 4.77 12.31 11.88
CA SER A 30 3.34 12.09 12.11
C SER A 30 2.82 10.87 11.36
N SER A 31 1.66 10.38 11.79
CA SER A 31 0.91 9.34 11.09
C SER A 31 -0.57 9.72 11.10
N ASP A 32 -1.13 9.77 9.91
CA ASP A 32 -2.47 10.26 9.63
C ASP A 32 -3.18 9.36 8.60
N MET A 33 -4.43 9.69 8.36
CA MET A 33 -5.27 9.04 7.36
C MET A 33 -5.56 10.04 6.24
N VAL A 34 -5.33 9.62 5.00
CA VAL A 34 -5.58 10.44 3.82
C VAL A 34 -6.87 9.97 3.14
N LEU A 35 -7.78 10.92 2.91
CA LEU A 35 -9.06 10.69 2.26
C LEU A 35 -8.93 10.65 0.73
N THR A 36 -8.42 9.55 0.19
CA THR A 36 -8.48 9.21 -1.23
C THR A 36 -9.78 8.43 -1.53
N PRO A 37 -10.10 8.10 -2.81
CA PRO A 37 -11.25 7.26 -3.13
C PRO A 37 -11.30 5.95 -2.35
N ASN A 38 -10.13 5.35 -2.08
CA ASN A 38 -9.97 4.29 -1.10
C ASN A 38 -8.93 4.70 -0.04
N PRO A 39 -9.37 5.23 1.12
CA PRO A 39 -8.50 5.86 2.11
C PRO A 39 -7.37 4.98 2.60
N GLU A 40 -6.23 5.61 2.87
CA GLU A 40 -5.01 4.95 3.31
C GLU A 40 -4.39 5.70 4.49
N SER A 41 -3.60 4.99 5.30
CA SER A 41 -2.77 5.62 6.32
C SER A 41 -1.33 5.77 5.85
N PHE A 42 -0.74 6.91 6.18
CA PHE A 42 0.63 7.26 5.85
C PHE A 42 1.42 7.60 7.12
N ILE A 43 2.75 7.52 7.01
CA ILE A 43 3.69 8.11 7.97
C ILE A 43 4.47 9.18 7.22
N TRP A 44 4.63 10.33 7.84
CA TRP A 44 5.27 11.52 7.27
C TRP A 44 6.41 12.02 8.14
N LYS A 45 7.36 12.68 7.49
CA LYS A 45 8.30 13.60 8.13
C LYS A 45 8.26 14.92 7.38
N GLY A 46 7.65 15.93 8.01
CA GLY A 46 7.27 17.17 7.34
C GLY A 46 6.33 16.87 6.18
N SER A 47 6.69 17.31 4.98
CA SER A 47 5.94 17.04 3.74
C SER A 47 6.32 15.73 3.04
N THR A 48 7.24 14.94 3.59
CA THR A 48 7.77 13.73 2.95
C THR A 48 7.03 12.49 3.43
N LYS A 49 6.40 11.74 2.51
CA LYS A 49 5.87 10.40 2.78
C LYS A 49 7.01 9.41 3.04
N LEU A 50 6.98 8.70 4.16
CA LEU A 50 7.98 7.70 4.55
C LEU A 50 7.45 6.27 4.45
N TYR A 51 6.16 6.07 4.72
CA TYR A 51 5.50 4.77 4.70
C TYR A 51 4.03 4.96 4.28
N ARG A 52 3.47 3.92 3.68
CA ARG A 52 2.05 3.80 3.34
C ARG A 52 1.56 2.43 3.72
N THR A 53 0.45 2.34 4.43
CA THR A 53 -0.13 1.05 4.87
C THR A 53 -0.82 0.30 3.73
N GLY A 54 -1.24 1.00 2.68
CA GLY A 54 -2.04 0.44 1.60
C GLY A 54 -3.55 0.62 1.81
N PRO A 55 -4.35 0.53 0.73
CA PRO A 55 -5.81 0.57 0.83
C PRO A 55 -6.34 -0.60 1.65
N TRP A 56 -7.52 -0.40 2.23
CA TRP A 56 -8.28 -1.50 2.84
C TRP A 56 -8.85 -2.42 1.77
N THR A 57 -8.67 -3.73 1.95
CA THR A 57 -9.12 -4.77 1.02
C THR A 57 -10.21 -5.67 1.61
N GLY A 58 -11.06 -5.12 2.48
CA GLY A 58 -12.16 -5.84 3.13
C GLY A 58 -11.77 -6.50 4.46
N ARG A 59 -10.64 -7.22 4.51
CA ARG A 59 -10.15 -7.89 5.73
C ARG A 59 -8.98 -7.19 6.42
N ARG A 60 -8.09 -6.58 5.65
CA ARG A 60 -6.87 -5.91 6.13
C ARG A 60 -6.43 -4.88 5.10
N SER A 61 -5.49 -4.01 5.46
CA SER A 61 -4.82 -3.17 4.46
C SER A 61 -3.81 -3.98 3.66
N SER A 62 -3.65 -3.67 2.37
CA SER A 62 -2.82 -4.48 1.46
C SER A 62 -1.31 -4.51 1.83
N GLY A 63 -0.82 -3.54 2.60
CA GLY A 63 0.56 -3.47 3.07
C GLY A 63 0.78 -4.02 4.48
N VAL A 64 -0.24 -4.60 5.13
CA VAL A 64 -0.07 -5.29 6.41
C VAL A 64 0.45 -6.70 6.16
N VAL A 65 1.67 -6.95 6.63
CA VAL A 65 2.36 -8.23 6.53
C VAL A 65 1.83 -9.23 7.57
N GLY A 66 1.68 -10.50 7.17
CA GLY A 66 1.22 -11.61 8.00
C GLY A 66 -0.12 -12.15 7.54
N LEU A 67 -0.29 -13.48 7.53
CA LEU A 67 -1.50 -14.16 7.05
C LEU A 67 -2.49 -14.47 8.18
N THR A 68 -2.00 -14.68 9.38
CA THR A 68 -2.76 -15.11 10.56
C THR A 68 -3.38 -13.95 11.34
N ASP A 69 -4.53 -14.20 11.95
CA ASP A 69 -5.13 -13.24 12.87
C ASP A 69 -4.27 -13.11 14.12
N ASN A 70 -4.17 -11.90 14.63
CA ASN A 70 -3.36 -11.62 15.80
C ASN A 70 -4.08 -12.13 17.07
N PRO A 71 -3.41 -12.90 17.94
CA PRO A 71 -4.05 -13.41 19.16
C PRO A 71 -4.25 -12.32 20.25
N LEU A 72 -3.61 -11.15 20.11
CA LEU A 72 -3.60 -10.08 21.10
C LEU A 72 -4.64 -8.98 20.83
N TYR A 73 -4.85 -8.62 19.57
CA TYR A 73 -5.77 -7.56 19.18
C TYR A 73 -6.52 -7.87 17.89
N ASP A 74 -7.67 -7.24 17.72
CA ASP A 74 -8.36 -7.10 16.43
C ASP A 74 -8.17 -5.68 15.89
N TYR A 75 -8.23 -5.54 14.57
CA TYR A 75 -8.23 -4.25 13.89
C TYR A 75 -9.55 -4.03 13.18
N ASP A 76 -10.11 -2.85 13.39
CA ASP A 76 -11.30 -2.39 12.68
C ASP A 76 -10.94 -1.22 11.79
N PHE A 77 -11.48 -1.25 10.58
CA PHE A 77 -11.48 -0.11 9.67
C PHE A 77 -12.91 0.27 9.36
N VAL A 78 -13.22 1.55 9.56
CA VAL A 78 -14.50 2.12 9.18
C VAL A 78 -14.24 3.11 8.06
N ASN A 79 -14.98 2.99 6.97
CA ASN A 79 -15.04 3.97 5.91
C ASN A 79 -16.49 4.12 5.46
N ASN A 80 -17.14 5.19 5.92
CA ASN A 80 -18.50 5.51 5.50
C ASN A 80 -18.63 7.03 5.30
N LYS A 81 -19.86 7.50 5.09
CA LYS A 81 -20.15 8.93 4.86
C LYS A 81 -19.79 9.83 6.04
N ASP A 82 -19.81 9.30 7.27
CA ASP A 82 -19.69 10.07 8.51
C ASP A 82 -18.25 10.07 9.05
N GLU A 83 -17.56 8.92 8.98
CA GLU A 83 -16.23 8.75 9.56
C GLU A 83 -15.35 7.82 8.71
N VAL A 84 -14.03 8.04 8.78
CA VAL A 84 -13.02 7.13 8.25
C VAL A 84 -11.93 6.97 9.28
N TYR A 85 -11.72 5.77 9.82
CA TYR A 85 -10.70 5.56 10.84
C TYR A 85 -10.24 4.12 10.93
N TYR A 86 -9.05 3.94 11.50
CA TYR A 86 -8.60 2.69 12.07
C TYR A 86 -8.75 2.72 13.59
N MET A 87 -9.06 1.57 14.17
CA MET A 87 -8.91 1.34 15.60
C MET A 87 -8.48 -0.11 15.84
N PHE A 88 -7.94 -0.37 17.03
CA PHE A 88 -7.69 -1.73 17.47
C PHE A 88 -8.35 -1.95 18.83
N THR A 89 -8.76 -3.18 19.06
CA THR A 89 -9.36 -3.64 20.31
C THR A 89 -8.55 -4.81 20.83
N LEU A 90 -8.22 -4.80 22.12
CA LEU A 90 -7.48 -5.90 22.75
C LEU A 90 -8.44 -7.04 23.08
N LYS A 91 -8.03 -8.27 22.76
CA LYS A 91 -8.82 -9.48 23.05
C LYS A 91 -8.85 -9.81 24.54
N ASN A 92 -7.80 -9.42 25.25
CA ASN A 92 -7.69 -9.55 26.69
C ASN A 92 -7.52 -8.16 27.31
N SER A 93 -8.45 -7.76 28.17
CA SER A 93 -8.46 -6.45 28.83
C SER A 93 -7.32 -6.24 29.83
N SER A 94 -6.68 -7.32 30.30
CA SER A 94 -5.54 -7.25 31.22
C SER A 94 -4.22 -6.93 30.50
N VAL A 95 -4.17 -7.05 29.18
CA VAL A 95 -3.00 -6.68 28.38
C VAL A 95 -3.02 -5.17 28.14
N VAL A 96 -1.84 -4.54 28.15
CA VAL A 96 -1.69 -3.14 27.74
C VAL A 96 -0.86 -3.10 26.46
N SER A 97 -1.40 -2.47 25.42
CA SER A 97 -0.66 -2.20 24.18
C SER A 97 -0.94 -0.79 23.71
N ILE A 98 0.11 -0.11 23.25
CA ILE A 98 0.06 1.26 22.73
C ILE A 98 0.76 1.34 21.37
N ILE A 99 0.35 2.30 20.56
CA ILE A 99 1.05 2.68 19.32
C ILE A 99 1.68 4.04 19.56
N VAL A 100 2.98 4.15 19.33
CA VAL A 100 3.76 5.37 19.52
C VAL A 100 4.58 5.68 18.27
N LEU A 101 4.86 6.96 18.06
CA LEU A 101 5.76 7.43 17.02
C LEU A 101 7.09 7.83 17.65
N ASN A 102 8.19 7.33 17.11
CA ASN A 102 9.55 7.67 17.52
C ASN A 102 10.21 8.48 16.40
N GLN A 103 10.34 9.79 16.59
CA GLN A 103 10.91 10.69 15.58
C GLN A 103 12.41 10.43 15.34
N THR A 104 13.17 10.12 16.39
CA THR A 104 14.62 9.89 16.32
C THR A 104 14.97 8.86 15.26
N ASN A 105 14.24 7.73 15.28
CA ASN A 105 14.41 6.65 14.32
C ASN A 105 13.43 6.73 13.15
N SER A 106 12.49 7.69 13.17
CA SER A 106 11.42 7.87 12.18
C SER A 106 10.60 6.58 11.96
N VAL A 107 10.19 5.95 13.06
CA VAL A 107 9.41 4.71 13.05
C VAL A 107 8.14 4.82 13.90
N ARG A 108 7.10 4.09 13.49
CA ARG A 108 5.92 3.80 14.32
C ARG A 108 6.13 2.46 15.00
N GLN A 109 5.95 2.41 16.32
CA GLN A 109 6.08 1.18 17.09
C GLN A 109 4.76 0.82 17.76
N ARG A 110 4.42 -0.47 17.75
CA ARG A 110 3.45 -1.05 18.68
C ARG A 110 4.22 -1.63 19.86
N LEU A 111 3.94 -1.11 21.05
CA LEU A 111 4.52 -1.61 22.30
C LEU A 111 3.49 -2.47 23.03
N ILE A 112 3.98 -3.49 23.73
CA ILE A 112 3.20 -4.36 24.61
C ILE A 112 3.84 -4.31 25.99
N TRP A 113 3.04 -4.08 27.03
CA TRP A 113 3.52 -4.11 28.40
C TRP A 113 3.63 -5.56 28.88
N ILE A 114 4.82 -5.94 29.35
CA ILE A 114 5.06 -7.25 29.95
C ILE A 114 5.07 -7.08 31.47
N SER A 115 4.04 -7.59 32.14
CA SER A 115 3.80 -7.37 33.56
C SER A 115 4.88 -7.98 34.45
N GLU A 116 5.41 -9.15 34.08
CA GLU A 116 6.41 -9.91 34.84
C GLU A 116 7.74 -9.15 34.89
N SER A 117 8.20 -8.62 33.75
CA SER A 117 9.46 -7.87 33.65
C SER A 117 9.29 -6.37 33.90
N LYS A 118 8.04 -5.86 33.96
CA LYS A 118 7.71 -4.44 34.05
C LYS A 118 8.38 -3.61 32.94
N THR A 119 8.36 -4.12 31.72
CA THR A 119 8.99 -3.48 30.56
C THR A 119 8.05 -3.41 29.36
N TRP A 120 8.26 -2.40 28.51
CA TRP A 120 7.65 -2.33 27.19
C TRP A 120 8.46 -3.16 26.20
N ASN A 121 7.82 -4.13 25.56
CA ASN A 121 8.37 -4.89 24.45
C ASN A 121 7.92 -4.30 23.12
N VAL A 122 8.84 -4.18 22.16
CA VAL A 122 8.53 -3.72 20.79
C VAL A 122 8.00 -4.91 19.99
N TYR A 123 6.70 -4.93 19.75
CA TYR A 123 6.03 -6.00 19.01
C TYR A 123 6.13 -5.81 17.49
N GLN A 124 5.95 -4.57 17.02
CA GLN A 124 5.99 -4.24 15.60
C GLN A 124 6.61 -2.86 15.41
N THR A 125 7.39 -2.71 14.35
CA THR A 125 7.94 -1.44 13.86
C THR A 125 7.50 -1.22 12.41
N LEU A 126 7.09 0.00 12.04
CA LEU A 126 6.85 0.41 10.65
C LEU A 126 7.72 1.63 10.32
N PRO A 127 8.34 1.71 9.13
CA PRO A 127 8.56 0.63 8.13
C PRO A 127 9.21 -0.64 8.72
N GLN A 128 8.88 -1.84 8.21
CA GLN A 128 9.52 -3.10 8.66
C GLN A 128 10.82 -3.39 7.92
N ASP A 129 10.86 -3.07 6.63
CA ASP A 129 11.96 -3.42 5.73
C ASP A 129 12.18 -2.33 4.67
N SER A 130 13.13 -2.56 3.76
CA SER A 130 13.48 -1.60 2.71
C SER A 130 12.37 -1.41 1.66
N CYS A 131 11.50 -2.39 1.44
CA CYS A 131 10.35 -2.29 0.52
C CYS A 131 9.15 -1.53 1.13
N ASP A 132 9.13 -1.33 2.45
CA ASP A 132 8.10 -0.51 3.11
C ASP A 132 8.37 0.99 3.00
N LYS A 133 9.60 1.39 2.65
CA LYS A 133 9.90 2.79 2.37
C LYS A 133 9.06 3.25 1.19
N TYR A 134 8.29 4.32 1.40
CA TYR A 134 7.38 4.84 0.40
C TYR A 134 8.09 5.10 -0.93
N ASN A 135 7.57 4.47 -1.99
CA ASN A 135 8.01 4.59 -3.37
C ASN A 135 9.50 4.24 -3.59
N ALA A 136 10.00 3.21 -2.91
CA ALA A 136 11.40 2.77 -3.00
C ALA A 136 11.88 2.49 -4.44
N CYS A 137 11.01 1.94 -5.30
CA CYS A 137 11.35 1.54 -6.67
C CYS A 137 10.89 2.53 -7.76
N GLY A 138 10.33 3.68 -7.39
CA GLY A 138 9.76 4.64 -8.33
C GLY A 138 8.48 4.15 -9.02
N GLY A 139 7.94 4.99 -9.91
CA GLY A 139 6.71 4.68 -10.66
C GLY A 139 6.89 3.47 -11.58
N ASN A 140 5.90 2.58 -11.59
CA ASN A 140 5.90 1.30 -12.33
C ASN A 140 7.08 0.35 -11.97
N GLY A 141 7.77 0.62 -10.85
CA GLY A 141 8.76 -0.26 -10.26
C GLY A 141 8.15 -1.13 -9.18
N LEU A 142 8.52 -2.41 -9.15
CA LEU A 142 8.08 -3.41 -8.19
C LEU A 142 9.20 -3.72 -7.19
N CYS A 143 8.91 -3.62 -5.90
CA CYS A 143 9.81 -4.05 -4.85
C CYS A 143 9.60 -5.52 -4.48
N VAL A 144 10.67 -6.31 -4.53
CA VAL A 144 10.70 -7.72 -4.13
C VAL A 144 11.84 -7.90 -3.13
N LEU A 145 11.49 -8.00 -1.84
CA LEU A 145 12.45 -7.95 -0.72
C LEU A 145 13.60 -8.97 -0.85
N ASN A 146 13.30 -10.18 -1.34
CA ASN A 146 14.25 -11.28 -1.41
C ASN A 146 15.05 -11.33 -2.72
N GLN A 147 14.99 -10.28 -3.55
CA GLN A 147 15.78 -10.19 -4.78
C GLN A 147 16.93 -9.19 -4.67
N SER A 148 17.95 -9.39 -5.52
CA SER A 148 19.12 -8.52 -5.63
C SER A 148 19.39 -8.20 -7.11
N PRO A 149 19.08 -6.98 -7.60
CA PRO A 149 18.52 -5.85 -6.86
C PRO A 149 17.04 -6.05 -6.45
N MET A 150 16.63 -5.42 -5.34
CA MET A 150 15.27 -5.52 -4.79
C MET A 150 14.20 -4.88 -5.69
N CYS A 151 14.59 -3.94 -6.56
CA CYS A 151 13.68 -3.26 -7.47
C CYS A 151 13.78 -3.83 -8.88
N GLN A 152 12.62 -4.15 -9.45
CA GLN A 152 12.45 -4.58 -10.82
C GLN A 152 11.41 -3.71 -11.52
N CYS A 153 11.47 -3.59 -12.85
CA CYS A 153 10.34 -3.03 -13.58
C CYS A 153 9.23 -4.07 -13.68
N LEU A 154 7.98 -3.60 -13.70
CA LEU A 154 6.85 -4.44 -14.08
C LEU A 154 7.06 -4.99 -15.50
N ASP A 155 6.50 -6.17 -15.78
CA ASP A 155 6.59 -6.75 -17.13
C ASP A 155 5.99 -5.82 -18.19
N GLY A 156 6.66 -5.73 -19.34
CA GLY A 156 6.29 -4.75 -20.38
C GLY A 156 6.78 -3.32 -20.07
N PHE A 157 7.59 -3.14 -19.04
CA PHE A 157 8.26 -1.87 -18.72
C PHE A 157 9.78 -2.03 -18.68
N LYS A 158 10.48 -0.91 -18.85
CA LYS A 158 11.94 -0.80 -18.77
C LYS A 158 12.35 0.42 -17.94
N PRO A 159 13.57 0.45 -17.38
CA PRO A 159 14.02 1.59 -16.60
C PRO A 159 13.98 2.88 -17.42
N LYS A 160 13.48 3.96 -16.82
CA LYS A 160 13.45 5.28 -17.47
C LYS A 160 14.85 5.79 -17.78
N SER A 161 15.80 5.53 -16.88
CA SER A 161 17.24 5.76 -17.08
C SER A 161 18.01 4.48 -16.71
N PRO A 162 18.49 3.71 -17.70
CA PRO A 162 19.28 2.51 -17.45
C PRO A 162 20.53 2.79 -16.61
N GLN A 163 21.19 3.93 -16.83
CA GLN A 163 22.41 4.30 -16.10
C GLN A 163 22.13 4.49 -14.60
N LYS A 164 21.06 5.22 -14.24
CA LYS A 164 20.67 5.40 -12.83
C LYS A 164 20.19 4.11 -12.19
N TRP A 165 19.41 3.32 -12.95
CA TRP A 165 18.90 2.04 -12.48
C TRP A 165 20.03 1.06 -12.12
N ASN A 166 21.05 0.96 -12.97
CA ASN A 166 22.24 0.12 -12.73
C ASN A 166 23.12 0.65 -11.60
N ALA A 167 23.02 1.95 -11.28
CA ALA A 167 23.64 2.57 -10.12
C ALA A 167 22.78 2.45 -8.83
N MET A 168 21.73 1.62 -8.84
CA MET A 168 20.79 1.43 -7.73
C MET A 168 19.99 2.69 -7.36
N ASP A 169 19.88 3.66 -8.27
CA ASP A 169 19.01 4.83 -8.16
C ASP A 169 17.70 4.61 -8.94
N TRP A 170 16.71 4.02 -8.28
CA TRP A 170 15.42 3.66 -8.87
C TRP A 170 14.39 4.79 -8.86
N ARG A 171 14.74 6.00 -8.39
CA ARG A 171 13.78 7.12 -8.18
C ARG A 171 13.02 7.52 -9.45
N GLN A 172 13.62 7.32 -10.62
CA GLN A 172 12.98 7.64 -11.91
C GLN A 172 11.99 6.57 -12.38
N GLY A 173 11.95 5.41 -11.73
CA GLY A 173 11.04 4.32 -12.05
C GLY A 173 11.23 3.74 -13.44
N CYS A 174 10.14 3.19 -13.96
CA CYS A 174 10.06 2.46 -15.21
C CYS A 174 9.00 3.07 -16.14
N VAL A 175 9.23 2.93 -17.44
CA VAL A 175 8.33 3.38 -18.51
C VAL A 175 7.95 2.18 -19.38
N ARG A 176 6.79 2.25 -20.04
CA ARG A 176 6.33 1.18 -20.94
C ARG A 176 7.36 0.89 -22.04
N ASN A 177 7.40 -0.36 -22.48
CA ASN A 177 8.19 -0.79 -23.62
C ASN A 177 7.59 -0.29 -24.93
N GLY A 178 8.46 0.15 -25.85
CA GLY A 178 8.11 0.44 -27.24
C GLY A 178 6.99 1.46 -27.44
N ASN A 179 6.31 1.37 -28.59
CA ASN A 179 5.18 2.20 -28.96
C ASN A 179 3.86 1.58 -28.48
N TRP A 180 3.64 1.59 -27.16
CA TRP A 180 2.34 1.20 -26.61
C TRP A 180 1.22 2.09 -27.18
N SER A 181 0.11 1.47 -27.57
CA SER A 181 -1.05 2.15 -28.14
C SER A 181 -2.35 1.63 -27.53
N CYS A 182 -3.17 2.54 -27.03
CA CYS A 182 -4.47 2.23 -26.46
C CYS A 182 -5.58 2.22 -27.52
N GLY A 183 -6.63 1.43 -27.29
CA GLY A 183 -7.88 1.51 -28.04
C GLY A 183 -7.81 0.86 -29.43
N ILE A 184 -6.65 0.30 -29.78
CA ILE A 184 -6.51 -0.57 -30.93
C ILE A 184 -6.91 -1.98 -30.50
N LYS A 185 -7.87 -2.57 -31.22
CA LYS A 185 -8.36 -3.92 -30.93
C LYS A 185 -7.18 -4.91 -30.89
N ASN A 186 -7.11 -5.72 -29.84
CA ASN A 186 -6.09 -6.76 -29.62
C ASN A 186 -4.64 -6.26 -29.42
N ARG A 187 -4.42 -4.97 -29.13
CA ARG A 187 -3.08 -4.40 -28.88
C ARG A 187 -2.72 -4.28 -27.40
N ASP A 188 -3.68 -4.33 -26.51
CA ASP A 188 -3.45 -4.28 -25.07
C ASP A 188 -4.30 -5.29 -24.31
N GLY A 189 -3.85 -5.59 -23.11
CA GLY A 189 -4.50 -6.51 -22.20
C GLY A 189 -3.95 -6.32 -20.80
N PHE A 190 -4.11 -7.33 -19.94
CA PHE A 190 -3.65 -7.24 -18.56
C PHE A 190 -2.81 -8.45 -18.18
N LYS A 191 -1.75 -8.17 -17.43
CA LYS A 191 -1.00 -9.18 -16.69
C LYS A 191 -1.44 -9.17 -15.23
N ARG A 192 -1.83 -10.33 -14.72
CA ARG A 192 -2.14 -10.55 -13.31
C ARG A 192 -0.84 -10.72 -12.53
N ILE A 193 -0.69 -9.97 -11.45
CA ILE A 193 0.42 -10.08 -10.50
C ILE A 193 -0.19 -10.41 -9.15
N VAL A 194 0.19 -11.56 -8.58
CA VAL A 194 -0.40 -12.10 -7.35
C VAL A 194 0.30 -11.53 -6.13
N GLY A 195 -0.47 -11.31 -5.05
CA GLY A 195 0.09 -10.97 -3.74
C GLY A 195 0.78 -9.61 -3.72
N MET A 196 0.04 -8.55 -4.01
CA MET A 196 0.58 -7.20 -4.09
C MET A 196 0.08 -6.32 -2.94
N LYS A 197 0.97 -5.49 -2.41
CA LYS A 197 0.56 -4.21 -1.83
C LYS A 197 0.08 -3.33 -2.99
N LEU A 198 -1.23 -3.09 -3.06
CA LEU A 198 -1.86 -2.33 -4.14
C LEU A 198 -1.26 -0.91 -4.22
N PRO A 199 -1.22 -0.27 -5.41
CA PRO A 199 -0.58 1.04 -5.57
C PRO A 199 -1.25 2.15 -4.75
N ASP A 200 -0.54 3.26 -4.54
CA ASP A 200 -1.09 4.49 -3.92
C ASP A 200 -2.39 4.91 -4.62
N THR A 201 -3.42 5.23 -3.85
CA THR A 201 -4.78 5.44 -4.35
C THR A 201 -5.11 6.90 -4.68
N THR A 202 -4.13 7.80 -4.65
CA THR A 202 -4.30 9.24 -4.98
C THR A 202 -4.97 9.42 -6.35
N TYR A 203 -4.51 8.68 -7.36
CA TYR A 203 -5.05 8.71 -8.72
C TYR A 203 -5.79 7.40 -9.01
N SER A 204 -6.86 7.17 -8.27
CA SER A 204 -7.68 5.97 -8.41
C SER A 204 -9.17 6.28 -8.53
N TRP A 205 -9.96 5.27 -8.85
CA TRP A 205 -11.41 5.29 -8.84
C TRP A 205 -11.91 3.96 -8.30
N ILE A 206 -12.99 3.99 -7.52
CA ILE A 206 -13.60 2.77 -6.97
C ILE A 206 -15.10 2.69 -7.27
N ASP A 207 -15.59 1.45 -7.30
CA ASP A 207 -17.02 1.13 -7.32
C ASP A 207 -17.23 -0.19 -6.59
N GLU A 208 -17.92 -0.14 -5.45
CA GLU A 208 -18.12 -1.26 -4.55
C GLU A 208 -19.02 -2.37 -5.13
N LYS A 209 -19.84 -2.05 -6.14
CA LYS A 209 -20.83 -2.98 -6.73
C LYS A 209 -20.36 -3.60 -8.03
N MET A 210 -19.33 -3.04 -8.65
CA MET A 210 -18.82 -3.50 -9.93
C MET A 210 -18.10 -4.85 -9.81
N THR A 211 -18.40 -5.77 -10.73
CA THR A 211 -17.69 -7.05 -10.83
C THR A 211 -16.28 -6.85 -11.41
N LEU A 212 -15.38 -7.79 -11.13
CA LEU A 212 -14.02 -7.75 -11.68
C LEU A 212 -13.98 -7.73 -13.23
N GLU A 213 -14.92 -8.42 -13.89
CA GLU A 213 -15.04 -8.43 -15.35
C GLU A 213 -15.46 -7.06 -15.90
N ASN A 214 -16.48 -6.43 -15.29
CA ASN A 214 -16.88 -5.08 -15.66
C ASN A 214 -15.77 -4.05 -15.35
N CYS A 215 -14.97 -4.28 -14.30
CA CYS A 215 -13.81 -3.48 -13.95
C CYS A 215 -12.73 -3.53 -15.04
N LYS A 216 -12.44 -4.73 -15.56
CA LYS A 216 -11.54 -4.96 -16.70
C LYS A 216 -12.03 -4.19 -17.93
N ASP A 217 -13.30 -4.34 -18.30
CA ASP A 217 -13.87 -3.70 -19.49
C ASP A 217 -13.86 -2.18 -19.38
N LYS A 218 -14.18 -1.65 -18.20
CA LYS A 218 -14.13 -0.21 -17.92
C LYS A 218 -12.71 0.34 -18.04
N CYS A 219 -11.73 -0.40 -17.52
CA CYS A 219 -10.32 -0.03 -17.66
C CYS A 219 -9.87 -0.07 -19.14
N LEU A 220 -10.24 -1.10 -19.91
CA LEU A 220 -9.90 -1.19 -21.35
C LEU A 220 -10.43 -0.01 -22.14
N LYS A 221 -11.66 0.43 -21.86
CA LYS A 221 -12.29 1.58 -22.54
C LYS A 221 -11.64 2.92 -22.20
N ASN A 222 -10.84 3.01 -21.14
CA ASN A 222 -10.19 4.24 -20.71
C ASN A 222 -8.67 4.16 -20.88
N CYS A 223 -8.11 4.91 -21.85
CA CYS A 223 -6.68 4.88 -22.15
C CYS A 223 -5.75 5.40 -21.06
N SER A 224 -6.28 6.15 -20.10
CA SER A 224 -5.50 6.57 -18.92
C SER A 224 -5.43 5.48 -17.85
N CYS A 225 -6.23 4.41 -17.96
CA CYS A 225 -6.20 3.32 -17.01
C CYS A 225 -4.92 2.50 -17.15
N SER A 226 -4.21 2.33 -16.03
CA SER A 226 -2.95 1.58 -15.95
C SER A 226 -3.09 0.24 -15.26
N ALA A 227 -4.01 0.10 -14.31
CA ALA A 227 -4.27 -1.16 -13.63
C ALA A 227 -5.67 -1.19 -13.02
N TYR A 228 -6.15 -2.40 -12.72
CA TYR A 228 -7.33 -2.60 -11.90
C TYR A 228 -7.15 -3.76 -10.91
N SER A 229 -8.02 -3.82 -9.91
CA SER A 229 -8.09 -4.90 -8.92
C SER A 229 -9.50 -5.00 -8.34
N SER A 230 -9.79 -6.09 -7.64
CA SER A 230 -10.98 -6.18 -6.77
C SER A 230 -10.89 -5.09 -5.68
N LEU A 231 -12.01 -4.67 -5.11
CA LEU A 231 -11.97 -3.85 -3.89
C LEU A 231 -11.83 -4.72 -2.63
N ASP A 232 -12.41 -5.92 -2.65
CA ASP A 232 -12.42 -6.86 -1.55
C ASP A 232 -11.63 -8.14 -1.90
N SER A 233 -10.76 -8.56 -0.99
CA SER A 233 -9.96 -9.79 -1.09
C SER A 233 -10.66 -11.04 -0.57
N THR A 234 -11.89 -10.96 -0.04
CA THR A 234 -12.64 -12.10 0.53
C THR A 234 -13.10 -13.15 -0.49
N GLY A 235 -12.81 -12.94 -1.78
CA GLY A 235 -13.14 -13.90 -2.83
C GLY A 235 -14.57 -13.80 -3.37
N THR A 236 -15.37 -12.86 -2.86
CA THR A 236 -16.70 -12.51 -3.42
C THR A 236 -16.60 -11.92 -4.83
N GLY A 237 -15.43 -11.39 -5.21
CA GLY A 237 -15.20 -10.70 -6.48
C GLY A 237 -15.98 -9.38 -6.59
N SER A 238 -16.48 -8.86 -5.46
CA SER A 238 -17.26 -7.63 -5.40
C SER A 238 -16.37 -6.40 -5.27
N GLY A 239 -16.65 -5.42 -6.09
CA GLY A 239 -16.01 -4.12 -6.07
C GLY A 239 -14.81 -4.03 -7.01
N CYS A 240 -14.57 -2.82 -7.48
CA CYS A 240 -13.58 -2.48 -8.48
C CYS A 240 -12.72 -1.32 -7.96
N SER A 241 -11.40 -1.46 -8.11
CA SER A 241 -10.45 -0.36 -7.98
C SER A 241 -9.70 -0.21 -9.30
N ILE A 242 -9.63 1.02 -9.83
CA ILE A 242 -8.91 1.36 -11.06
C ILE A 242 -7.88 2.44 -10.73
N TRP A 243 -6.66 2.30 -11.25
CA TRP A 243 -5.60 3.30 -11.14
C TRP A 243 -5.29 3.95 -12.49
N PHE A 244 -4.91 5.22 -12.44
CA PHE A 244 -4.55 6.02 -13.60
C PHE A 244 -3.11 6.52 -13.52
N GLY A 245 -2.40 6.54 -14.65
CA GLY A 245 -1.01 7.00 -14.71
C GLY A 245 -0.01 5.99 -14.11
N ASP A 246 1.10 6.47 -13.57
CA ASP A 246 2.13 5.59 -13.01
C ASP A 246 1.64 4.89 -11.74
N LEU A 247 1.93 3.60 -11.63
CA LEU A 247 1.63 2.81 -10.43
C LEU A 247 2.73 3.02 -9.40
N VAL A 248 2.40 3.60 -8.25
CA VAL A 248 3.37 4.07 -7.25
C VAL A 248 3.34 3.21 -5.99
N ASP A 249 4.52 3.00 -5.39
CA ASP A 249 4.70 2.32 -4.10
C ASP A 249 4.23 0.85 -4.10
N LEU A 250 4.63 0.11 -5.12
CA LEU A 250 4.35 -1.32 -5.28
C LEU A 250 5.38 -2.20 -4.57
N ARG A 251 4.90 -3.25 -3.88
CA ARG A 251 5.72 -4.35 -3.39
C ARG A 251 4.96 -5.68 -3.44
N VAL A 252 5.71 -6.78 -3.57
CA VAL A 252 5.17 -8.11 -3.29
C VAL A 252 4.90 -8.25 -1.79
N SER A 253 3.74 -8.81 -1.47
CA SER A 253 3.26 -9.08 -0.11
C SER A 253 2.49 -10.40 -0.11
N GLN A 254 2.90 -11.35 0.72
CA GLN A 254 2.25 -12.67 0.80
C GLN A 254 0.75 -12.58 1.16
N SER A 255 0.38 -11.56 1.94
CA SER A 255 -1.01 -11.24 2.31
C SER A 255 -1.68 -10.24 1.37
N GLY A 256 -1.00 -9.88 0.27
CA GLY A 256 -1.44 -8.89 -0.68
C GLY A 256 -2.54 -9.39 -1.62
N GLN A 257 -3.02 -8.50 -2.48
CA GLN A 257 -4.09 -8.77 -3.42
C GLN A 257 -3.59 -8.79 -4.86
N ASP A 258 -4.29 -9.47 -5.75
CA ASP A 258 -3.94 -9.49 -7.16
C ASP A 258 -4.09 -8.11 -7.80
N LEU A 259 -3.13 -7.72 -8.63
CA LEU A 259 -3.19 -6.52 -9.45
C LEU A 259 -3.16 -6.89 -10.92
N TYR A 260 -4.08 -6.35 -11.71
CA TYR A 260 -4.13 -6.54 -13.15
C TYR A 260 -3.55 -5.31 -13.83
N VAL A 261 -2.28 -5.39 -14.23
CA VAL A 261 -1.55 -4.28 -14.85
C VAL A 261 -1.77 -4.30 -16.35
N ARG A 262 -2.18 -3.17 -16.92
CA ARG A 262 -2.40 -3.03 -18.35
C ARG A 262 -1.06 -3.04 -19.07
N ILE A 263 -0.89 -3.90 -20.07
CA ILE A 263 0.33 -4.03 -20.87
C ILE A 263 0.01 -4.20 -22.36
N ASP A 264 1.01 -4.08 -23.23
CA ASP A 264 0.88 -4.41 -24.66
C ASP A 264 0.66 -5.92 -24.80
N SER A 265 -0.19 -6.33 -25.74
CA SER A 265 -0.52 -7.74 -25.94
C SER A 265 0.69 -8.57 -26.37
N SER A 266 1.67 -7.96 -27.05
CA SER A 266 2.92 -8.63 -27.43
C SER A 266 3.81 -9.00 -26.24
N ASP A 267 3.58 -8.41 -25.06
CA ASP A 267 4.34 -8.69 -23.85
C ASP A 267 3.64 -9.74 -22.95
N ILE A 268 2.36 -10.06 -23.20
CA ILE A 268 1.59 -11.04 -22.42
C ILE A 268 2.18 -12.47 -22.56
N GLY A 269 2.73 -12.82 -23.73
CA GLY A 269 3.24 -14.17 -24.02
C GLY A 269 4.76 -14.37 -23.93
N LYS A 270 5.54 -13.34 -23.62
CA LYS A 270 7.02 -13.43 -23.64
C LYS A 270 7.64 -14.03 -22.37
N TYR A 271 6.85 -14.23 -21.32
CA TYR A 271 7.32 -14.71 -20.02
C TYR A 271 6.29 -15.67 -19.41
N PHE A 272 6.07 -16.81 -20.06
CA PHE A 272 5.48 -17.97 -19.39
C PHE A 272 6.52 -18.57 -18.44
N ASP A 273 6.09 -18.80 -17.20
CA ASP A 273 6.73 -19.57 -16.13
C ASP A 273 8.15 -19.15 -15.75
N ASN A 274 8.28 -18.43 -14.63
CA ASN A 274 9.35 -18.63 -13.64
C ASN A 274 9.26 -17.61 -12.51
N PHE A 275 8.20 -17.64 -11.70
CA PHE A 275 8.29 -17.16 -10.32
C PHE A 275 7.20 -17.84 -9.52
N PHE A 276 7.46 -19.06 -9.04
CA PHE A 276 7.03 -19.61 -7.75
C PHE A 276 7.67 -21.01 -7.60
N TYR A 277 8.80 -21.07 -6.91
CA TYR A 277 9.20 -22.19 -6.05
C TYR A 277 9.54 -21.62 -4.69
#